data_AF-A0A5P8Z215-F1
#
_entry.id   AF-A0A5P8Z215-F1
#
_cell.length_a   1.000
_cell.length_b   1.000
_cell.length_c   1.000
_cell.angle_alpha   90.00
_cell.angle_beta   90.00
_cell.angle_gamma   90.00
#
_symmetry.space_group_name_H-M   'P 1'
#
loop_
_entity.id
_entity.type
_entity.pdbx_description
1 polymer ?
#
loop_
_entity_poly.entity_id
_entity_poly.type
_entity_poly.pdbx_seq_one_letter_code
_entity_poly.pdbx_strand_id
1 'polypeptide(L)'
;MSCVHSDPLETALSNYFDCRGNAYLALPAVLDHVKDCPDMRKCAHRLQSDFETCSLMTQREASDLARLLRALEKDIAAGTRQQYVDDEYSLDIGGYETVLSDVARHLTGVMRPLRELQKASRRVEQAIAVDRELLRLRG
;
A
#
# COMPACT_ATOMS: atom_id res chain seq x y z
N MET A 1 -33.69 -0.80 -15.26
CA MET A 1 -32.43 -0.77 -14.49
C MET A 1 -31.30 -0.98 -15.48
N SER A 2 -30.71 0.11 -15.97
CA SER A 2 -29.59 0.05 -16.91
C SER A 2 -28.39 -0.54 -16.18
N CYS A 3 -27.94 -1.72 -16.61
CA CYS A 3 -26.61 -2.20 -16.28
C CYS A 3 -25.63 -1.19 -16.86
N VAL A 4 -25.18 -0.23 -16.05
CA VAL A 4 -24.03 0.62 -16.38
C VAL A 4 -22.87 -0.36 -16.52
N HIS A 5 -22.54 -0.71 -17.76
CA HIS A 5 -21.31 -1.45 -18.06
C HIS A 5 -20.19 -0.45 -17.79
N SER A 6 -19.77 -0.37 -16.53
CA SER A 6 -18.65 0.47 -16.13
C SER A 6 -17.42 -0.11 -16.81
N ASP A 7 -16.72 0.71 -17.59
CA ASP A 7 -15.49 0.30 -18.26
C ASP A 7 -14.52 -0.19 -17.17
N PRO A 8 -14.01 -1.44 -17.25
CA PRO A 8 -13.04 -1.96 -16.29
C PRO A 8 -11.80 -1.09 -16.14
N LEU A 9 -11.35 -0.43 -17.23
CA LEU A 9 -10.21 0.48 -17.21
C LEU A 9 -10.56 1.77 -16.48
N GLU A 10 -11.71 2.37 -16.77
CA GLU A 10 -12.20 3.56 -16.05
C GLU A 10 -12.29 3.29 -14.55
N THR A 11 -12.90 2.16 -14.17
CA THR A 11 -13.04 1.73 -12.78
C THR A 11 -11.67 1.54 -12.10
N ALA A 12 -10.70 0.95 -12.80
CA ALA A 12 -9.35 0.77 -12.29
C ALA A 12 -8.62 2.10 -12.10
N LEU A 13 -8.77 3.04 -13.04
CA LEU A 13 -8.17 4.38 -13.00
C LEU A 13 -8.75 5.22 -11.87
N SER A 14 -10.08 5.25 -11.70
CA SER A 14 -10.71 5.97 -10.58
C SER A 14 -10.22 5.46 -9.23
N ASN A 15 -10.23 4.15 -9.02
CA ASN A 15 -9.72 3.54 -7.80
C ASN A 15 -8.22 3.81 -7.60
N TYR A 16 -7.43 3.87 -8.67
CA TYR A 16 -6.03 4.23 -8.60
C TYR A 16 -5.80 5.65 -8.10
N PHE A 17 -6.53 6.64 -8.63
CA PHE A 17 -6.39 8.03 -8.19
C PHE A 17 -6.88 8.23 -6.75
N ASP A 18 -7.94 7.55 -6.34
CA ASP A 18 -8.40 7.55 -4.94
C ASP A 18 -7.33 6.97 -4.00
N CYS A 19 -6.73 5.84 -4.38
CA CYS A 19 -5.63 5.24 -3.62
C CYS A 19 -4.39 6.15 -3.59
N ARG A 20 -4.11 6.89 -4.67
CA ARG A 20 -2.97 7.82 -4.75
C ARG A 20 -3.15 8.98 -3.78
N GLY A 21 -4.34 9.56 -3.68
CA GLY A 21 -4.65 10.60 -2.71
C GLY A 21 -4.46 10.12 -1.27
N ASN A 22 -4.96 8.94 -0.93
CA ASN A 22 -4.79 8.35 0.39
C ASN A 22 -3.32 8.03 0.71
N ALA A 23 -2.58 7.51 -0.27
CA ALA A 23 -1.15 7.25 -0.15
C ALA A 23 -0.34 8.53 0.06
N TYR A 24 -0.69 9.62 -0.65
CA TYR A 24 -0.07 10.93 -0.46
C TYR A 24 -0.25 11.45 0.97
N LEU A 25 -1.44 11.31 1.55
CA LEU A 25 -1.71 11.70 2.94
C LEU A 25 -0.92 10.86 3.97
N ALA A 26 -0.55 9.63 3.62
CA ALA A 26 0.23 8.74 4.49
C ALA A 26 1.75 8.99 4.42
N LEU A 27 2.26 9.56 3.33
CA LEU A 27 3.70 9.78 3.11
C LEU A 27 4.40 10.64 4.17
N PRO A 28 3.80 11.71 4.73
CA PRO A 28 4.42 12.49 5.80
C PRO A 28 4.75 11.65 7.05
N ALA A 29 3.87 10.73 7.44
CA ALA A 29 4.11 9.84 8.56
C ALA A 29 5.25 8.83 8.27
N VAL A 30 5.34 8.35 7.02
CA VAL A 30 6.48 7.52 6.59
C VAL A 30 7.77 8.31 6.64
N LEU A 31 7.76 9.56 6.17
CA LEU A 31 8.94 10.44 6.17
C LEU A 31 9.48 10.71 7.58
N ASP A 32 8.60 10.90 8.56
CA ASP A 32 9.00 11.05 9.96
C ASP A 32 9.61 9.77 10.52
N HIS A 33 9.03 8.60 10.20
CA HIS A 33 9.57 7.30 10.61
C HIS A 33 10.94 7.00 10.01
N VAL A 34 11.16 7.29 8.72
CA VAL A 34 12.42 6.98 8.02
C VAL A 34 13.46 8.11 8.10
N LYS A 35 13.30 9.09 9.01
CA LYS A 35 14.16 10.28 9.09
C LYS A 35 15.65 9.96 9.22
N ASP A 36 15.97 8.86 9.91
CA ASP A 36 17.34 8.40 10.18
C ASP A 36 17.90 7.49 9.07
N CYS A 37 17.08 7.16 8.06
CA CYS A 37 17.46 6.33 6.91
C CYS A 37 17.51 7.20 5.64
N PRO A 38 18.67 7.78 5.28
CA PRO A 38 18.77 8.79 4.20
C PRO A 38 18.30 8.28 2.84
N ASP A 39 18.54 7.00 2.52
CA ASP A 39 18.10 6.41 1.25
C ASP A 39 16.58 6.24 1.19
N MET A 40 15.94 5.82 2.29
CA MET A 40 14.49 5.68 2.36
C MET A 40 13.81 7.05 2.34
N ARG A 41 14.39 8.02 3.05
CA ARG A 41 13.92 9.40 3.05
C ARG A 41 13.95 10.01 1.64
N LYS A 42 15.02 9.77 0.87
CA LYS A 42 15.08 10.19 -0.55
C LYS A 42 13.99 9.52 -1.39
N CYS A 43 13.73 8.23 -1.19
CA CYS A 43 12.66 7.52 -1.93
C CYS A 43 11.28 8.09 -1.59
N ALA A 44 10.99 8.31 -0.31
CA ALA A 44 9.72 8.86 0.14
C ALA A 44 9.48 10.30 -0.34
N HIS A 45 10.51 11.15 -0.34
CA HIS A 45 10.42 12.51 -0.89
C HIS A 45 10.15 12.53 -2.39
N ARG A 46 10.80 11.63 -3.16
CA ARG A 46 10.50 11.50 -4.59
C ARG A 46 9.05 11.13 -4.82
N LEU A 47 8.57 10.08 -4.15
CA LEU A 47 7.17 9.67 -4.26
C LEU A 47 6.20 10.77 -3.86
N GLN A 48 6.53 11.57 -2.84
CA GLN A 48 5.68 12.69 -2.44
C GLN A 48 5.54 13.73 -3.56
N SER A 49 6.67 14.15 -4.14
CA SER A 49 6.69 15.09 -5.26
C SER A 49 5.99 14.50 -6.51
N ASP A 50 6.19 13.21 -6.76
CA ASP A 50 5.60 12.56 -7.93
C ASP A 50 4.07 12.43 -7.74
N PHE A 51 3.60 12.11 -6.53
CA PHE A 51 2.17 11.91 -6.23
C PHE A 51 1.33 13.18 -6.37
N GLU A 52 1.93 14.37 -6.25
CA GLU A 52 1.26 15.64 -6.57
C GLU A 52 0.85 15.75 -8.05
N THR A 53 1.50 14.99 -8.94
CA THR A 53 1.13 14.95 -10.35
C THR A 53 -0.07 14.03 -10.61
N CYS A 54 -0.99 14.45 -11.48
CA CYS A 54 -2.12 13.63 -11.95
C CYS A 54 -1.69 12.66 -13.07
N SER A 55 -0.62 11.90 -12.85
CA SER A 55 -0.06 10.95 -13.82
C SER A 55 -0.19 9.50 -13.34
N LEU A 56 -0.03 8.53 -14.24
CA LEU A 56 0.14 7.14 -13.84
C LEU A 56 1.55 6.92 -13.28
N MET A 57 1.65 6.01 -12.32
CA MET A 57 2.91 5.70 -11.66
C MET A 57 3.94 5.16 -12.66
N THR A 58 5.14 5.74 -12.67
CA THR A 58 6.24 5.19 -13.48
C THR A 58 6.81 3.92 -12.85
N GLN A 59 7.56 3.12 -13.64
CA GLN A 59 8.26 1.94 -13.10
C GLN A 59 9.25 2.30 -11.98
N ARG A 60 9.83 3.50 -12.04
CA ARG A 60 10.73 4.01 -11.02
C ARG A 60 9.98 4.26 -9.72
N GLU A 61 8.86 4.97 -9.77
CA GLU A 61 7.99 5.18 -8.60
C GLU A 61 7.49 3.85 -8.03
N ALA A 62 7.10 2.91 -8.88
CA ALA A 62 6.69 1.57 -8.44
C ALA A 62 7.80 0.84 -7.67
N SER A 63 9.05 1.01 -8.11
CA SER A 63 10.23 0.43 -7.46
C SER A 63 10.55 1.11 -6.13
N ASP A 64 10.45 2.44 -6.07
CA ASP A 64 10.64 3.22 -4.84
C ASP A 64 9.55 2.89 -3.80
N LEU A 65 8.29 2.78 -4.23
CA LEU A 65 7.16 2.36 -3.40
C LEU A 65 7.37 0.95 -2.86
N ALA A 66 7.78 0.00 -3.70
CA ALA A 66 8.07 -1.37 -3.28
C ALA A 66 9.24 -1.44 -2.28
N ARG A 67 10.24 -0.57 -2.42
CA ARG A 67 11.37 -0.50 -1.48
C ARG A 67 10.93 0.02 -0.12
N LEU A 68 10.12 1.08 -0.08
CA LEU A 68 9.56 1.62 1.16
C LEU A 68 8.65 0.60 1.86
N LEU A 69 7.76 -0.06 1.12
CA LEU A 69 6.87 -1.09 1.67
C LEU A 69 7.67 -2.22 2.34
N ARG A 70 8.74 -2.70 1.72
CA ARG A 70 9.60 -3.74 2.31
C ARG A 70 10.33 -3.27 3.57
N ALA A 71 10.76 -2.01 3.60
CA ALA A 71 11.39 -1.43 4.80
C ALA A 71 10.38 -1.36 5.96
N LEU A 72 9.18 -0.85 5.70
CA LEU A 72 8.10 -0.80 6.70
C LEU A 72 7.68 -2.19 7.18
N GLU A 73 7.59 -3.18 6.28
CA GLU A 73 7.30 -4.57 6.63
C GLU A 73 8.34 -5.15 7.59
N LYS A 74 9.63 -4.86 7.36
CA LYS A 74 10.71 -5.29 8.24
C LYS A 74 10.57 -4.66 9.63
N ASP A 75 10.24 -3.38 9.70
CA ASP A 75 10.08 -2.67 10.98
C ASP A 75 8.84 -3.15 11.75
N ILE A 76 7.73 -3.42 11.05
CA ILE A 76 6.53 -4.02 11.64
C ILE A 76 6.86 -5.42 12.19
N ALA A 77 7.57 -6.24 11.41
CA ALA A 77 7.98 -7.57 11.84
C ALA A 77 8.89 -7.51 13.09
N ALA A 78 9.83 -6.57 13.14
CA ALA A 78 10.69 -6.36 14.30
C ALA A 78 9.91 -5.92 15.55
N GLY A 79 8.81 -5.18 15.38
CA GLY A 79 7.91 -4.78 16.45
C GLY A 79 6.81 -5.79 16.78
N THR A 80 6.83 -6.99 16.18
CA THR A 80 5.87 -8.06 16.44
C THR A 80 6.45 -9.05 17.43
N ARG A 81 5.73 -9.33 18.53
CA ARG A 81 6.12 -10.32 19.54
C ARG A 81 4.97 -11.22 19.92
N GLN A 82 5.28 -12.44 20.37
CA GLN A 82 4.30 -13.29 21.03
C GLN A 82 4.24 -12.94 22.51
N GLN A 83 3.03 -12.80 23.04
CA GLN A 83 2.76 -12.55 24.45
C GLN A 83 1.76 -13.60 24.94
N TYR A 84 2.07 -14.25 26.05
CA TYR A 84 1.12 -15.13 26.71
C TYR A 84 0.04 -14.27 27.37
N VAL A 85 -1.22 -14.59 27.08
CA VAL A 85 -2.38 -13.95 27.67
C VAL A 85 -3.10 -15.02 28.47
N ASP A 86 -3.15 -14.79 29.79
CA ASP A 86 -3.97 -15.59 30.69
C ASP A 86 -5.37 -15.01 30.65
N ASP A 87 -6.30 -15.76 30.07
CA ASP A 87 -7.70 -15.37 30.05
C ASP A 87 -8.37 -15.98 31.29
N GLU A 88 -8.48 -15.18 32.34
CA GLU A 88 -9.06 -15.58 33.64
C GLU A 88 -10.52 -16.09 33.55
N TYR A 89 -11.15 -15.99 32.37
CA TYR A 89 -12.55 -16.36 32.15
C TYR A 89 -12.77 -17.53 31.19
N SER A 90 -11.72 -18.12 30.60
CA SER A 90 -11.85 -19.32 29.76
C SER A 90 -11.34 -20.58 30.50
N LEU A 91 -12.09 -21.67 30.35
CA LEU A 91 -11.69 -23.01 30.84
C LEU A 91 -10.54 -23.62 30.02
N ASP A 92 -10.11 -22.93 28.96
CA ASP A 92 -8.98 -23.31 28.12
C ASP A 92 -7.71 -22.64 28.65
N ILE A 93 -6.67 -23.46 28.81
CA ILE A 93 -5.32 -23.05 29.22
C ILE A 93 -4.88 -21.87 28.34
N GLY A 94 -4.47 -20.77 28.97
CA GLY A 94 -4.12 -19.51 28.29
C GLY A 94 -3.26 -19.66 27.03
N GLY A 95 -3.37 -18.68 26.14
CA GLY A 95 -2.84 -18.74 24.78
C GLY A 95 -1.70 -17.75 24.53
N TYR A 96 -0.92 -18.03 23.48
CA TYR A 96 -0.01 -17.02 22.92
C TYR A 96 -0.75 -16.17 21.90
N GLU A 97 -0.84 -14.87 22.15
CA GLU A 97 -1.33 -13.89 21.19
C GLU A 97 -0.16 -13.16 20.52
N THR A 98 -0.34 -12.81 19.25
CA THR A 98 0.62 -11.97 18.53
C THR A 98 0.29 -10.51 18.81
N VAL A 99 1.18 -9.81 19.52
CA VAL A 99 1.00 -8.41 19.90
C VAL A 99 1.98 -7.54 19.12
N LEU A 100 1.46 -6.48 18.53
CA LEU A 100 2.24 -5.44 17.89
C LEU A 100 2.63 -4.36 18.91
N SER A 101 3.88 -3.89 18.84
CA SER A 101 4.27 -2.63 19.49
C SER A 101 3.44 -1.46 18.95
N ASP A 102 3.35 -0.38 19.71
CA ASP A 102 2.61 0.82 19.27
C ASP A 102 3.17 1.39 17.96
N VAL A 103 4.50 1.33 17.79
CA VAL A 103 5.18 1.70 16.54
C VAL A 103 4.74 0.77 15.40
N ALA A 104 4.77 -0.55 15.58
CA ALA A 104 4.35 -1.50 14.54
C ALA A 104 2.85 -1.36 14.20
N ARG A 105 2.00 -1.07 15.18
CA ARG A 105 0.57 -0.80 14.97
C ARG A 105 0.37 0.48 14.15
N HIS A 106 1.08 1.56 14.50
CA HIS A 106 1.07 2.80 13.74
C HIS A 106 1.53 2.59 12.29
N LEU A 107 2.69 1.94 12.11
CA LEU A 107 3.24 1.64 10.78
C LEU A 107 2.30 0.77 9.93
N THR A 108 1.58 -0.17 10.53
CA THR A 108 0.57 -0.97 9.82
C THR A 108 -0.54 -0.10 9.26
N GLY A 109 -0.99 0.90 10.02
CA GLY A 109 -1.98 1.89 9.58
C GLY A 109 -1.47 2.75 8.41
N VAL A 110 -0.25 3.27 8.54
CA VAL A 110 0.39 4.13 7.54
C VAL A 110 0.76 3.38 6.25
N MET A 111 1.16 2.11 6.36
CA MET A 111 1.53 1.26 5.23
C MET A 111 0.32 0.83 4.39
N ARG A 112 -0.88 0.77 4.98
CA ARG A 112 -2.09 0.28 4.29
C ARG A 112 -2.43 1.11 3.04
N PRO A 113 -2.52 2.45 3.07
CA PRO A 113 -2.73 3.27 1.87
C PRO A 113 -1.69 3.03 0.77
N LEU A 114 -0.41 2.89 1.14
CA LEU A 114 0.68 2.63 0.19
C LEU A 114 0.54 1.27 -0.50
N ARG A 115 0.11 0.24 0.23
CA ARG A 115 -0.19 -1.08 -0.34
C ARG A 115 -1.40 -1.07 -1.26
N GLU A 116 -2.46 -0.35 -0.89
CA GLU A 116 -3.65 -0.24 -1.73
C GLU A 116 -3.33 0.49 -3.05
N LEU A 117 -2.50 1.54 -3.02
CA LEU A 117 -1.98 2.17 -4.24
C LEU A 117 -1.20 1.20 -5.11
N GLN A 118 -0.29 0.40 -4.52
CA GLN A 118 0.46 -0.60 -5.27
C GLN A 118 -0.47 -1.62 -5.96
N LYS A 119 -1.51 -2.10 -5.26
CA LYS A 119 -2.51 -3.01 -5.83
C LYS A 119 -3.31 -2.34 -6.94
N ALA A 120 -3.77 -1.10 -6.72
CA ALA A 120 -4.56 -0.37 -7.70
C ALA A 120 -3.76 -0.11 -8.99
N SER A 121 -2.47 0.22 -8.88
CA SER A 121 -1.59 0.36 -10.04
C SER A 121 -1.49 -0.92 -10.86
N ARG A 122 -1.34 -2.08 -10.21
CA ARG A 122 -1.32 -3.38 -10.91
C ARG A 122 -2.63 -3.68 -11.62
N ARG A 123 -3.77 -3.29 -11.04
CA ARG A 123 -5.08 -3.45 -11.68
C ARG A 123 -5.21 -2.59 -12.94
N VAL A 124 -4.69 -1.36 -12.91
CA VAL A 124 -4.63 -0.50 -14.10
C VAL A 124 -3.77 -1.15 -15.19
N GLU A 125 -2.57 -1.64 -14.84
CA GLU A 125 -1.69 -2.34 -15.79
C GLU A 125 -2.38 -3.57 -16.41
N GLN A 126 -3.09 -4.36 -15.61
CA GLN A 126 -3.86 -5.51 -16.07
C GLN A 126 -5.01 -5.10 -16.99
N ALA A 127 -5.77 -4.06 -16.65
CA ALA A 127 -6.87 -3.56 -17.47
C ALA A 127 -6.36 -3.06 -18.84
N ILE A 128 -5.24 -2.32 -18.86
CA ILE A 128 -4.60 -1.88 -20.11
C ILE A 128 -4.13 -3.07 -20.95
N ALA A 129 -3.55 -4.10 -20.31
CA ALA A 129 -3.10 -5.29 -21.02
C ALA A 129 -4.27 -6.03 -21.68
N VAL A 130 -5.38 -6.21 -20.96
CA VAL A 130 -6.60 -6.83 -21.48
C VAL A 130 -7.16 -6.03 -22.66
N ASP A 131 -7.26 -4.71 -22.52
CA ASP A 131 -7.79 -3.84 -23.57
C ASP A 131 -6.95 -3.92 -24.86
N ARG A 132 -5.62 -3.95 -24.72
CA ARG A 132 -4.69 -4.15 -25.86
C ARG A 132 -4.90 -5.49 -26.56
N GLU A 133 -5.10 -6.57 -25.83
CA GLU A 133 -5.37 -7.89 -26.43
C GLU A 133 -6.74 -7.93 -27.11
N LEU A 134 -7.76 -7.28 -26.55
CA LEU A 134 -9.07 -7.15 -27.19
C LEU A 134 -8.99 -6.36 -28.51
N LEU A 135 -8.21 -5.28 -28.54
CA LEU A 135 -7.98 -4.53 -29.78
C LEU A 135 -7.26 -5.37 -30.84
N ARG A 136 -6.29 -6.21 -30.45
CA ARG A 136 -5.60 -7.14 -31.35
C ARG A 136 -6.52 -8.21 -31.93
N LEU A 137 -7.49 -8.70 -31.15
CA LEU A 137 -8.44 -9.72 -31.62
C LEU A 137 -9.53 -9.15 -32.53
N ARG A 138 -9.75 -7.83 -32.52
CA ARG A 138 -10.76 -7.13 -33.32
C ARG A 138 -10.23 -6.56 -34.64
N GLY A 139 -8.91 -6.42 -34.77
CA GLY A 139 -8.22 -6.02 -36.00
C GLY A 139 -7.76 -7.23 -36.80
#